data_AF-A0AAP6EMA1-F1
#
_entry.id   AF-A0AAP6EMA1-F1
#
_cell.length_a   1.000
_cell.length_b   1.000
_cell.length_c   1.000
_cell.angle_alpha   90.00
_cell.angle_beta   90.00
_cell.angle_gamma   90.00
#
_symmetry.space_group_name_H-M   'P 1'
#
loop_
_entity.id
_entity.type
_entity.pdbx_description
1 polymer ?
#
loop_
_entity_poly.entity_id
_entity_poly.type
_entity_poly.pdbx_seq_one_letter_code
_entity_poly.pdbx_strand_id
1 'polypeptide(L)' 'MSNVAVNVVRIEPDAYDAAVKFANENDLKISKVISMFVRYGVENVELKEVDVRTEKFYIGDQVIN' A
#
# COMPACT_ATOMS: atom_id res chain seq x y z
N MET A 1 -25.90 -12.64 -15.47
CA MET A 1 -25.53 -11.74 -14.35
C MET A 1 -24.02 -11.60 -14.37
N SER A 2 -23.49 -10.40 -14.61
CA SER A 2 -22.04 -10.17 -14.45
C SER A 2 -21.70 -10.34 -12.97
N ASN A 3 -20.72 -11.18 -12.65
CA ASN A 3 -20.29 -11.40 -11.29
C ASN A 3 -19.74 -10.08 -10.75
N VAL A 4 -20.52 -9.39 -9.91
CA VAL A 4 -20.14 -8.19 -9.14
C VAL A 4 -19.19 -8.61 -8.02
N ALA A 5 -18.19 -9.44 -8.34
CA ALA A 5 -16.90 -9.36 -7.69
C ALA A 5 -16.23 -8.09 -8.24
N VAL A 6 -16.87 -6.95 -7.93
CA VAL A 6 -16.34 -5.61 -8.09
C VAL A 6 -14.95 -5.65 -7.48
N ASN A 7 -13.97 -5.07 -8.16
CA ASN A 7 -12.60 -4.93 -7.67
C ASN A 7 -12.60 -4.40 -6.22
N VAL A 8 -12.66 -5.29 -5.23
CA VAL A 8 -12.63 -4.93 -3.81
C VAL A 8 -11.17 -4.72 -3.48
N VAL A 9 -10.74 -3.47 -3.49
CA VAL A 9 -9.44 -3.09 -2.98
C VAL A 9 -9.57 -2.99 -1.47
N ARG A 10 -8.87 -3.88 -0.75
CA ARG A 10 -8.80 -3.85 0.70
C ARG A 10 -7.66 -2.93 1.12
N ILE A 11 -7.91 -2.14 2.15
CA ILE A 11 -6.85 -1.41 2.86
C ILE A 11 -6.43 -2.32 4.02
N GLU A 12 -5.13 -2.51 4.20
CA GLU A 12 -4.61 -3.27 5.34
C GLU A 12 -5.11 -2.65 6.67
N PRO A 13 -5.43 -3.45 7.70
CA PRO A 13 -6.05 -2.93 8.92
C PRO A 13 -5.25 -1.84 9.61
N ASP A 14 -3.92 -1.96 9.65
CA ASP A 14 -3.02 -0.98 10.24
C ASP A 14 -3.02 0.36 9.48
N ALA A 15 -3.03 0.32 8.15
CA ALA A 15 -3.16 1.49 7.29
C ALA A 15 -4.52 2.16 7.43
N TYR A 16 -5.59 1.37 7.60
CA TYR A 16 -6.93 1.88 7.90
C TYR A 16 -6.96 2.60 9.26
N ASP A 17 -6.44 1.98 10.31
CA ASP A 17 -6.40 2.55 11.66
C ASP A 17 -5.57 3.84 11.71
N ALA A 18 -4.46 3.90 10.98
CA ALA A 18 -3.67 5.11 10.81
C ALA A 18 -4.49 6.24 10.15
N ALA A 19 -5.25 5.92 9.09
CA ALA A 19 -6.11 6.90 8.42
C ALA A 19 -7.27 7.36 9.32
N VAL A 20 -7.87 6.47 10.12
CA VAL A 20 -8.90 6.81 11.12
C VAL A 20 -8.33 7.79 12.14
N LYS A 21 -7.17 7.47 12.72
CA LYS A 21 -6.52 8.30 13.74
C LYS A 21 -6.23 9.70 13.19
N PHE A 22 -5.60 9.79 12.02
CA PHE A 22 -5.32 11.07 11.37
C PHE A 22 -6.60 11.87 11.08
N ALA A 23 -7.65 11.21 10.59
CA ALA A 23 -8.92 11.84 10.30
C ALA A 23 -9.56 12.45 11.57
N ASN A 24 -9.57 11.70 12.67
CA ASN A 24 -10.12 12.17 13.95
C ASN A 24 -9.30 13.32 14.55
N GLU A 25 -7.96 13.24 14.52
CA GLU A 25 -7.08 14.29 15.06
C GLU A 25 -7.22 15.63 14.32
N ASN A 26 -7.67 15.60 13.06
CA ASN A 26 -7.76 16.77 12.18
C ASN A 26 -9.20 17.16 11.82
N ASP A 27 -10.22 16.55 12.43
CA ASP A 27 -11.65 16.73 12.11
C ASP A 27 -11.95 16.57 10.60
N LEU A 28 -11.41 15.51 10.01
CA LEU A 28 -11.57 15.18 8.60
C LEU A 28 -12.43 13.93 8.41
N LYS A 29 -13.10 13.84 7.26
CA LYS A 29 -13.74 12.60 6.81
C LYS A 29 -12.67 11.63 6.30
N ILE A 30 -12.69 10.38 6.73
CA ILE A 30 -11.70 9.36 6.31
C ILE A 30 -11.63 9.20 4.78
N SER A 31 -12.79 9.29 4.11
CA SER A 31 -12.86 9.21 2.63
C SER A 31 -12.12 10.35 1.94
N LYS A 32 -12.07 11.54 2.56
CA LYS A 32 -11.29 12.68 2.07
C LYS A 32 -9.79 12.42 2.24
N VAL A 33 -9.36 11.91 3.38
CA VAL A 33 -7.97 11.54 3.67
C VAL A 33 -7.46 10.51 2.65
N ILE A 34 -8.21 9.41 2.48
CA ILE A 34 -7.86 8.37 1.50
C ILE A 34 -7.84 8.92 0.07
N SER A 35 -8.82 9.75 -0.32
CA SER A 35 -8.85 10.33 -1.66
C SER A 35 -7.65 11.24 -1.93
N MET A 36 -7.23 12.05 -0.95
CA MET A 36 -6.04 12.89 -1.06
C MET A 36 -4.78 12.05 -1.21
N PHE A 37 -4.64 10.99 -0.40
CA PHE A 37 -3.49 10.10 -0.45
C PHE A 37 -3.38 9.37 -1.79
N VAL A 38 -4.49 8.82 -2.29
CA VAL A 38 -4.53 8.12 -3.60
C VAL A 38 -4.19 9.07 -4.74
N ARG A 39 -4.78 10.28 -4.77
CA ARG A 39 -4.46 11.28 -5.83
C ARG A 39 -3.00 11.68 -5.79
N TYR A 40 -2.49 12.03 -4.60
CA TYR A 40 -1.09 12.39 -4.44
C TYR A 40 -0.16 11.25 -4.87
N GLY A 41 -0.46 10.02 -4.46
CA GLY A 41 0.30 8.83 -4.86
C GLY A 41 0.30 8.64 -6.37
N VAL A 42 -0.86 8.64 -7.02
CA VAL A 42 -0.96 8.46 -8.47
C VAL A 42 -0.25 9.56 -9.25
N GLU A 43 -0.31 10.81 -8.78
CA GLU A 43 0.27 11.95 -9.46
C GLU A 43 1.79 12.09 -9.25
N ASN A 44 2.35 11.54 -8.16
CA ASN A 44 3.72 11.81 -7.74
C ASN A 44 4.60 10.55 -7.55
N VAL A 45 4.01 9.35 -7.52
CA VAL A 45 4.79 8.12 -7.40
C VAL A 45 5.24 7.69 -8.79
N GLU A 46 6.53 7.90 -9.09
CA GLU A 46 7.21 7.07 -10.07
C GLU A 46 7.30 5.65 -9.52
N LEU A 47 6.47 4.74 -10.04
CA LEU A 47 6.66 3.31 -9.83
C LEU A 47 7.94 2.90 -10.55
N LYS A 48 9.09 3.01 -9.86
CA LYS A 48 10.29 2.30 -10.29
C LYS A 48 10.09 0.85 -9.93
N GLU A 49 9.93 0.03 -10.94
CA GLU A 49 10.13 -1.41 -10.84
C GLU A 49 11.59 -1.63 -10.44
N VAL A 50 11.84 -1.71 -9.14
CA VAL A 50 13.16 -2.07 -8.64
C VAL A 50 13.22 -3.59 -8.78
N ASP A 51 13.93 -4.06 -9.80
CA ASP A 51 14.36 -5.45 -9.88
C ASP A 51 15.24 -5.70 -8.64
N VAL A 52 14.62 -6.22 -7.58
CA VAL A 52 15.35 -6.66 -6.38
C VAL A 52 16.14 -7.87 -6.86
N ARG A 53 17.37 -7.64 -7.35
CA ARG A 53 18.34 -8.71 -7.51
C ARG A 53 18.37 -9.43 -6.19
N THR A 54 17.86 -10.66 -6.17
CA THR A 54 17.93 -11.54 -5.02
C THR A 54 19.41 -11.80 -4.83
N GLU A 55 20.08 -10.97 -4.02
CA GLU A 55 21.42 -11.27 -3.59
C GLU A 55 21.32 -12.58 -2.82
N LYS A 56 21.92 -13.63 -3.39
CA LYS A 56 21.96 -14.95 -2.79
C LYS A 56 22.43 -14.79 -1.34
N PHE A 57 21.57 -15.11 -0.40
CA PHE A 57 21.95 -15.13 1.01
C PHE A 57 22.89 -16.32 1.21
N TYR A 58 24.16 -16.05 1.48
CA TYR A 58 25.13 -17.04 1.89
C TYR A 58 25.11 -17.13 3.41
N ILE A 59 24.81 -18.31 3.95
CA ILE A 59 25.05 -18.61 5.37
C ILE A 59 26.22 -19.60 5.41
N GLY A 60 27.42 -19.10 5.72
CA GLY A 60 28.66 -19.84 5.53
C GLY A 60 28.97 -20.06 4.04
N ASP A 61 29.48 -21.25 3.68
CA ASP A 61 29.81 -21.62 2.28
C ASP A 61 28.63 -22.19 1.48
N GLN A 62 27.39 -22.13 2.00
CA GLN A 62 26.22 -22.68 1.33
C GLN A 62 25.25 -21.59 0.83
N VAL A 63 24.82 -21.76 -0.43
CA VAL A 63 23.77 -20.97 -1.08
C VAL A 63 22.41 -21.56 -0.70
N ILE A 64 21.54 -20.74 -0.11
CA ILE A 64 20.14 -21.12 0.14
C ILE A 64 19.29 -20.49 -0.98
N ASN A 65 18.58 -21.33 -1.75
CA ASN A 65 17.56 -20.91 -2.72
C ASN A 65 16.17 -20.91 -2.07
#